data_AF-A0AAP0AZZ6-F1
#
_entry.id   AF-A0AAP0AZZ6-F1
#
_cell.length_a   1.000
_cell.length_b   1.000
_cell.length_c   1.000
_cell.angle_alpha   90.00
_cell.angle_beta   90.00
_cell.angle_gamma   90.00
#
_symmetry.space_group_name_H-M   'P 1'
#
loop_
_entity.id
_entity.type
_entity.pdbx_description
1 polymer ?
#
loop_
_entity_poly.entity_id
_entity_poly.type
_entity_poly.pdbx_seq_one_letter_code
_entity_poly.pdbx_strand_id
1 'polypeptide(L)'
;MFHLSKIKHTLHLQPHLLSLPLFDAIKGELEMQFLDKVITNLGLCISVYDIFSIDGGFIFPGDGCSTYEVIVRLVMFRPSVGEILRGKIEESNEDGLRCKFLFIPSYLHSN
;
A
#
# COMPACT_ATOMS: atom_id res chain seq x y z
N MET A 1 -11.71 1.43 8.66
CA MET A 1 -12.36 1.09 7.38
C MET A 1 -11.36 1.06 6.21
N PHE A 2 -11.80 0.69 5.02
CA PHE A 2 -11.04 0.87 3.77
C PHE A 2 -11.31 2.25 3.15
N HIS A 3 -10.25 2.90 2.67
CA HIS A 3 -10.32 4.20 2.01
C HIS A 3 -9.41 4.22 0.79
N LEU A 4 -9.80 5.01 -0.23
CA LEU A 4 -8.97 5.25 -1.40
C LEU A 4 -8.13 6.51 -1.18
N SER A 5 -6.81 6.37 -1.17
CA SER A 5 -5.88 7.48 -0.94
C SER A 5 -5.14 7.82 -2.23
N LYS A 6 -5.21 9.09 -2.65
CA LYS A 6 -4.47 9.59 -3.82
C LYS A 6 -3.14 10.20 -3.34
N ILE A 7 -2.02 9.68 -3.83
CA ILE A 7 -0.68 10.16 -3.47
C ILE A 7 0.10 10.56 -4.73
N LYS A 8 0.95 11.59 -4.60
CA LYS A 8 1.99 11.91 -5.57
C LYS A 8 3.28 11.27 -5.08
N HIS A 9 3.95 10.51 -5.94
CA HIS A 9 5.17 9.78 -5.61
C HIS A 9 6.19 9.90 -6.73
N THR A 10 7.47 10.02 -6.36
CA THR A 10 8.58 10.05 -7.32
C THR A 10 9.26 8.68 -7.31
N LEU A 11 9.33 8.03 -8.47
CA LEU A 11 10.01 6.74 -8.63
C LEU A 11 11.26 6.88 -9.48
N HIS A 12 12.26 6.06 -9.16
CA HIS A 12 13.45 5.86 -10.00
C HIS A 12 13.35 4.46 -10.59
N LEU A 13 13.15 4.39 -11.91
CA LEU A 13 13.05 3.13 -12.61
C LEU A 13 14.43 2.69 -13.09
N GLN A 14 14.83 1.49 -12.68
CA GLN A 14 16.13 0.95 -13.06
C GLN A 14 16.21 0.63 -14.56
N PRO A 15 17.38 0.77 -15.20
CA PRO A 15 17.54 0.55 -16.64
C PRO A 15 17.05 -0.82 -17.13
N HIS A 16 17.21 -1.86 -16.32
CA HIS A 16 16.82 -3.21 -16.70
C HIS A 16 15.30 -3.38 -16.85
N LEU A 17 14.52 -2.57 -16.13
CA LEU A 17 13.05 -2.56 -16.18
C LEU A 17 12.50 -1.76 -17.36
N LEU A 18 13.32 -0.95 -18.04
CA LEU A 18 12.92 -0.20 -19.24
C LEU A 18 12.58 -1.10 -20.44
N SER A 19 12.97 -2.38 -20.37
CA SER A 19 12.61 -3.38 -21.37
C SER A 19 11.15 -3.83 -21.28
N LEU A 20 10.50 -3.61 -20.13
CA LEU A 20 9.10 -3.94 -19.90
C LEU A 20 8.19 -2.78 -20.33
N PRO A 21 6.89 -3.05 -20.61
CA PRO A 21 5.92 -1.98 -20.77
C PRO A 21 5.95 -1.03 -19.56
N LEU A 22 6.05 0.27 -19.82
CA LEU A 22 6.26 1.29 -18.78
C LEU A 22 5.25 1.18 -17.63
N PHE A 23 3.99 0.93 -17.97
CA PHE A 23 2.91 0.77 -17.00
C PHE A 23 3.17 -0.41 -16.05
N ASP A 24 3.58 -1.56 -16.58
CA ASP A 24 3.85 -2.76 -15.78
C ASP A 24 5.09 -2.58 -14.90
N ALA A 25 6.13 -1.93 -15.44
CA ALA A 25 7.34 -1.61 -14.71
C ALA A 25 7.06 -0.69 -13.51
N ILE A 26 6.31 0.40 -13.74
CA ILE A 26 5.90 1.34 -12.68
C ILE A 26 4.99 0.66 -11.67
N LYS A 27 4.01 -0.13 -12.13
CA LYS A 27 3.08 -0.84 -11.24
C LYS A 27 3.82 -1.82 -10.32
N GLY A 28 4.78 -2.58 -10.85
CA GLY A 28 5.59 -3.49 -10.05
C GLY A 28 6.43 -2.78 -8.99
N GLU A 29 7.05 -1.66 -9.34
CA GLU A 29 7.80 -0.83 -8.38
C GLU A 29 6.87 -0.24 -7.29
N LEU A 30 5.70 0.26 -7.67
CA LEU A 30 4.72 0.78 -6.72
C LEU A 30 4.21 -0.31 -5.76
N GLU A 31 3.95 -1.51 -6.27
CA GLU A 31 3.56 -2.65 -5.44
C GLU A 31 4.68 -3.00 -4.45
N MET A 32 5.93 -3.10 -4.89
CA MET A 32 7.07 -3.37 -4.01
C MET A 32 7.28 -2.27 -2.96
N GLN A 33 7.02 -1.01 -3.33
CA GLN A 33 7.22 0.13 -2.45
C GLN A 33 6.09 0.34 -1.45
N PHE A 34 4.84 0.02 -1.78
CA PHE A 34 3.69 0.35 -0.96
C PHE A 34 2.96 -0.85 -0.35
N LEU A 35 2.92 -2.00 -1.03
CA LEU A 35 2.12 -3.15 -0.57
C LEU A 35 2.55 -3.60 0.84
N ASP A 36 1.58 -3.93 1.69
CA ASP A 36 1.79 -4.37 3.07
C ASP A 36 2.55 -3.40 3.98
N LYS A 37 2.73 -2.14 3.56
CA LYS A 37 3.37 -1.11 4.38
C LYS A 37 2.36 -0.19 5.03
N VAL A 38 2.66 0.20 6.27
CA VAL A 38 1.89 1.21 7.01
C VAL A 38 2.48 2.59 6.69
N ILE A 39 1.66 3.44 6.09
CA ILE A 39 2.01 4.83 5.82
C ILE A 39 1.37 5.72 6.88
N THR A 40 2.16 6.57 7.51
CA THR A 40 1.70 7.52 8.53
C THR A 40 0.52 8.33 8.00
N ASN A 41 -0.55 8.44 8.80
CA ASN A 41 -1.80 9.12 8.47
C ASN A 41 -2.64 8.52 7.33
N LEU A 42 -2.17 7.50 6.59
CA LEU A 42 -2.95 6.84 5.54
C LEU A 42 -3.40 5.43 5.93
N GLY A 43 -2.62 4.72 6.76
CA GLY A 43 -2.93 3.35 7.23
C GLY A 43 -2.11 2.28 6.52
N LEU A 44 -2.57 1.03 6.58
CA LEU A 44 -1.95 -0.11 5.90
C LEU A 44 -2.35 -0.11 4.42
N CYS A 45 -1.38 -0.19 3.51
CA CYS A 45 -1.67 -0.36 2.09
C CYS A 45 -2.02 -1.82 1.78
N ILE A 46 -3.16 -2.03 1.13
CA ILE A 46 -3.71 -3.34 0.80
C ILE A 46 -3.46 -3.67 -0.67
N SER A 47 -3.57 -2.67 -1.55
CA SER A 47 -3.29 -2.83 -2.97
C SER A 47 -3.13 -1.48 -3.66
N VAL A 48 -2.45 -1.49 -4.80
CA VAL A 48 -2.50 -0.40 -5.77
C VAL A 48 -3.84 -0.51 -6.51
N TYR A 49 -4.65 0.55 -6.51
CA TYR A 49 -5.94 0.57 -7.21
C TYR A 49 -5.74 0.87 -8.70
N ASP A 50 -5.13 2.02 -9.00
CA ASP A 50 -4.75 2.41 -10.35
C ASP A 50 -3.69 3.53 -10.34
N ILE A 51 -3.10 3.74 -11.50
CA ILE A 51 -2.18 4.85 -11.77
C ILE A 51 -2.98 5.93 -12.50
N PHE A 52 -3.17 7.07 -11.86
CA PHE A 52 -3.97 8.18 -12.37
C PHE A 52 -3.21 9.00 -13.44
N SER A 53 -1.92 9.22 -13.23
CA SER A 53 -1.06 9.89 -14.21
C SER A 53 0.40 9.50 -14.01
N ILE A 54 1.15 9.51 -15.11
CA ILE A 54 2.59 9.30 -15.15
C ILE A 54 3.16 10.50 -15.89
N ASP A 55 4.10 11.20 -15.27
CA ASP A 55 4.83 12.30 -15.86
C ASP A 55 6.34 12.09 -15.68
N GLY A 56 7.14 12.67 -16.56
CA GLY A 56 8.60 12.58 -16.53
C GLY A 56 9.22 11.63 -17.55
N GLY A 57 10.23 10.87 -17.11
CA GLY A 57 11.16 10.15 -18.00
C GLY A 57 12.51 10.87 -18.16
N PHE A 58 12.90 11.67 -17.17
CA PHE A 58 14.18 12.37 -17.18
C PHE A 58 15.27 11.50 -16.55
N ILE A 59 16.45 11.50 -17.17
CA ILE A 59 17.64 10.86 -16.63
C ILE A 59 18.59 11.97 -16.20
N PHE A 60 18.98 11.98 -14.93
CA PHE A 60 19.92 12.97 -14.43
C PHE A 60 21.33 12.67 -14.97
N PRO A 61 22.13 13.69 -15.33
CA PRO A 61 23.51 13.48 -15.75
C PRO A 61 24.31 12.74 -14.66
N GLY A 62 24.82 11.55 -14.98
CA GLY A 62 25.53 10.69 -14.03
C GLY A 62 24.66 9.64 -13.32
N ASP A 63 23.34 9.67 -13.50
CA ASP A 63 22.43 8.60 -13.11
C ASP A 63 22.08 7.76 -14.34
N GLY A 64 21.94 6.44 -14.15
CA GLY A 64 21.44 5.53 -15.18
C GLY A 64 19.91 5.40 -15.15
N CYS A 65 19.28 5.76 -14.04
CA CYS A 65 17.86 5.52 -13.82
C CYS A 65 16.99 6.67 -14.37
N SER A 66 15.86 6.30 -14.98
CA SER A 66 14.84 7.27 -15.38
C SER A 66 13.94 7.61 -14.20
N THR A 67 13.74 8.89 -13.95
CA THR A 67 12.88 9.39 -12.87
C THR A 67 11.50 9.73 -13.42
N TYR A 68 10.46 9.24 -12.74
CA TYR A 68 9.06 9.52 -13.06
C TYR A 68 8.34 10.05 -11.84
N GLU A 69 7.47 11.03 -12.06
CA GLU A 69 6.48 11.46 -11.08
C GLU A 69 5.14 10.80 -11.39
N VAL A 70 4.60 10.05 -10.45
CA VAL A 70 3.35 9.31 -10.62
C VAL A 70 2.33 9.76 -9.60
N ILE A 71 1.08 9.82 -10.06
CA ILE A 71 -0.07 10.00 -9.19
C ILE A 71 -0.80 8.67 -9.15
N VAL A 72 -0.87 8.05 -7.99
CA VAL A 72 -1.43 6.71 -7.80
C VAL A 72 -2.54 6.76 -6.75
N ARG A 73 -3.55 5.89 -6.92
CA ARG A 73 -4.57 5.66 -5.90
C ARG A 73 -4.30 4.31 -5.22
N LEU A 74 -4.25 4.32 -3.90
CA LEU A 74 -3.99 3.15 -3.07
C LEU A 74 -5.24 2.79 -2.26
N VAL A 75 -5.52 1.50 -2.15
CA VAL A 75 -6.52 0.98 -1.22
C VAL A 75 -5.86 0.86 0.14
N MET A 76 -6.27 1.70 1.08
CA MET A 76 -5.70 1.78 2.43
C MET A 76 -6.70 1.24 3.46
N PHE A 77 -6.22 0.43 4.39
CA PHE A 77 -6.95 0.03 5.59
C PHE A 77 -6.52 0.90 6.77
N ARG A 78 -7.46 1.72 7.26
CA ARG A 78 -7.27 2.62 8.41
C ARG A 78 -8.48 2.54 9.33
N PRO A 79 -8.50 1.64 10.32
CA PRO A 79 -9.55 1.59 11.33
C PRO A 79 -9.44 2.78 12.28
N SER A 80 -10.57 3.31 12.72
CA SER A 80 -10.66 4.41 13.68
C SER A 80 -11.08 3.91 15.07
N VAL A 81 -10.69 4.64 16.12
CA VAL A 81 -11.12 4.32 17.48
C VAL A 81 -12.64 4.43 17.59
N GLY A 82 -13.28 3.40 18.15
CA GLY A 82 -14.74 3.32 18.27
C GLY A 82 -15.45 2.84 17.00
N GLU A 83 -14.72 2.52 15.92
CA GLU A 83 -15.31 1.96 14.71
C GLU A 83 -15.72 0.50 14.92
N ILE A 84 -16.91 0.13 14.44
CA ILE A 84 -17.40 -1.25 14.50
C ILE A 84 -16.78 -2.05 13.35
N LEU A 85 -15.99 -3.07 13.67
CA LEU A 85 -15.36 -3.95 12.69
C LEU A 85 -15.99 -5.35 12.74
N ARG A 86 -16.18 -5.97 11.57
CA ARG A 86 -16.62 -7.37 11.46
C ARG A 86 -15.42 -8.26 11.18
N GLY A 87 -15.23 -9.28 12.01
CA GLY A 87 -14.12 -10.24 11.90
C GLY A 87 -14.57 -11.67 12.16
N LYS A 88 -13.65 -12.62 11.97
CA LYS A 88 -13.84 -14.03 12.33
C LYS A 88 -13.07 -14.31 13.61
N ILE A 89 -13.70 -15.00 14.56
CA ILE A 89 -13.03 -15.48 15.76
C ILE A 89 -12.12 -16.65 15.35
N GLU A 90 -10.83 -16.56 15.66
CA GLU A 90 -9.87 -17.65 15.42
C GLU A 90 -9.64 -18.48 16.69
N GLU A 91 -9.57 -17.84 17.85
CA GLU A 91 -9.29 -18.50 19.13
C GLU A 91 -10.06 -17.80 20.26
N SER A 92 -10.43 -18.56 21.27
CA SER A 92 -11.06 -18.10 22.50
C SER A 92 -10.39 -18.77 23.69
N ASN A 93 -9.78 -17.99 24.57
CA ASN A 93 -9.12 -18.46 25.79
C ASN A 93 -9.51 -17.59 26.99
N GLU A 94 -8.99 -17.90 28.17
CA GLU A 94 -9.30 -17.16 29.41
C GLU A 94 -8.82 -15.69 29.34
N ASP A 95 -7.73 -15.42 28.61
CA ASP A 95 -7.21 -14.06 28.40
C ASP A 95 -8.07 -13.23 27.44
N GLY A 96 -8.91 -13.88 26.61
CA GLY A 96 -9.87 -13.22 25.73
C GLY A 96 -10.05 -13.89 24.37
N LEU A 97 -10.35 -13.08 23.35
CA LEU A 97 -10.66 -13.54 22.00
C LEU A 97 -9.61 -13.05 21.00
N ARG A 98 -9.05 -13.98 20.24
CA ARG A 98 -8.24 -13.66 19.06
C ARG A 98 -9.16 -13.63 17.85
N CYS A 99 -9.25 -12.46 17.23
CA CYS A 99 -10.07 -12.22 16.05
C CYS A 99 -9.17 -11.92 14.87
N LYS A 100 -9.52 -12.46 13.71
CA LYS A 100 -8.92 -12.08 12.44
C LYS A 100 -9.84 -11.14 11.69
N PHE A 101 -9.30 -9.96 11.38
CA PHE A 101 -9.96 -8.97 10.55
C PHE A 101 -9.29 -8.95 9.18
N LEU A 102 -9.95 -9.56 8.19
CA LEU A 102 -9.38 -9.82 6.87
C LEU A 102 -8.01 -10.54 6.94
N PHE A 103 -6.94 -9.77 6.89
CA PHE A 103 -5.55 -10.23 6.83
C PHE A 103 -4.76 -9.91 8.11
N ILE A 104 -5.37 -9.20 9.07
CA ILE A 104 -4.68 -8.66 10.25
C ILE A 104 -5.15 -9.42 11.51
N PRO A 105 -4.22 -9.95 12.33
CA PRO A 105 -4.55 -10.52 13.63
C PRO A 105 -4.92 -9.41 14.62
N SER A 106 -5.88 -9.66 15.49
CA SER A 106 -6.31 -8.70 16.52
C SER A 106 -6.74 -9.44 17.78
N TYR A 107 -6.65 -8.74 18.91
CA TYR A 107 -6.88 -9.31 20.24
C TYR A 107 -7.91 -8.47 20.99
N LEU A 108 -8.89 -9.15 21.58
CA LEU A 108 -9.88 -8.58 22.50
C LEU A 108 -9.63 -9.19 23.87
N HIS A 109 -9.35 -8.36 24.88
CA HIS A 109 -9.14 -8.82 26.25
C HIS A 109 -10.48 -8.93 26.99
N SER A 110 -10.66 -10.00 27.77
CA SER A 110 -11.81 -10.08 28.70
C SER A 110 -11.44 -9.35 29.99
N ASN A 111 -12.25 -8.37 30.38
CA ASN A 111 -12.13 -7.71 31.70
C ASN A 111 -12.73 -8.60 32.81
#